data_AF-A0A0C2FIF0-F1
#
_entry.id   AF-A0A0C2FIF0-F1
#
_cell.length_a   1.000
_cell.length_b   1.000
_cell.length_c   1.000
_cell.angle_alpha   90.00
_cell.angle_beta   90.00
_cell.angle_gamma   90.00
#
_symmetry.space_group_name_H-M   'P 1'
#
loop_
_entity.id
_entity.type
_entity.pdbx_description
1 polymer ?
#
loop_
_entity_poly.entity_id
_entity_poly.type
_entity_poly.pdbx_seq_one_letter_code
_entity_poly.pdbx_strand_id
1 'polypeptide(L)'
;VLGSEHEFHFVQPALSHARTKRSIGHHAKLHNDDDILHVEQLTGYKRTKRGYRPLAERLSSQFDFSSVQSPTDPLYNYQWYLKNTGQAGGKARLDLNVEKAWALGFTGKNITTAIMDDGVDYMHPDIKNNF
;
A
#
# COMPACT_ATOMS: atom_id res chain seq x y z
N VAL A 1 27.88 19.88 18.59
CA VAL A 1 26.89 20.29 17.55
C VAL A 1 27.61 21.12 16.48
N LEU A 2 27.29 20.95 15.19
CA LEU A 2 27.98 21.66 14.08
C LEU A 2 27.94 23.18 14.31
N GLY A 3 29.11 23.79 14.56
CA GLY A 3 29.28 25.23 14.76
C GLY A 3 29.29 25.74 16.22
N SER A 4 29.40 24.86 17.22
CA SER A 4 29.56 25.28 18.63
C SER A 4 31.03 25.60 18.96
N GLU A 5 31.27 26.66 19.74
CA GLU A 5 32.62 27.02 20.23
C GLU A 5 33.14 26.11 21.36
N HIS A 6 32.26 25.34 21.99
CA HIS A 6 32.58 24.57 23.19
C HIS A 6 32.36 23.06 23.01
N GLU A 7 31.99 22.60 21.82
CA GLU A 7 31.71 21.20 21.56
C GLU A 7 32.47 20.69 20.33
N PHE A 8 33.13 19.55 20.48
CA PHE A 8 33.84 18.89 19.39
C PHE A 8 32.91 17.90 18.67
N HIS A 9 32.91 17.94 17.34
CA HIS A 9 32.17 17.00 16.50
C HIS A 9 33.14 16.07 15.77
N PHE A 10 33.22 14.83 16.21
CA PHE A 10 34.08 13.82 15.60
C PHE A 10 33.30 13.01 14.56
N VAL A 11 33.77 13.02 13.31
CA VAL A 11 33.21 12.23 12.21
C VAL A 11 34.29 11.29 11.69
N GLN A 12 34.06 9.98 11.73
CA GLN A 12 35.04 8.98 11.32
C GLN A 12 34.75 8.55 9.85
N PRO A 13 35.58 8.95 8.87
CA PRO A 13 35.25 8.81 7.43
C PRO A 13 35.17 7.35 6.95
N ALA A 14 35.82 6.44 7.67
CA ALA A 14 35.93 5.02 7.30
C ALA A 14 34.71 4.17 7.75
N LEU A 15 33.79 4.74 8.53
CA LEU A 15 32.59 4.02 8.98
C LEU A 15 31.47 4.16 7.95
N SER A 16 30.81 3.05 7.60
CA SER A 16 29.68 3.07 6.68
C SER A 16 28.56 3.95 7.23
N HIS A 17 28.03 4.85 6.41
CA HIS A 17 26.95 5.81 6.78
C HIS A 17 25.66 5.12 7.27
N ALA A 18 25.52 3.82 7.03
CA ALA A 18 24.42 3.03 7.52
C ALA A 18 24.97 1.73 8.13
N ARG A 19 24.67 1.52 9.41
CA ARG A 19 24.94 0.26 10.11
C ARG A 19 23.63 -0.52 10.23
N THR A 20 23.63 -1.76 9.77
CA THR A 20 22.44 -2.64 9.77
C THR A 20 22.17 -3.32 11.11
N LYS A 21 23.14 -3.30 12.04
CA LYS A 21 23.04 -3.96 13.37
C LYS A 21 23.40 -2.98 14.50
N ARG A 22 22.72 -3.08 15.64
CA ARG A 22 22.96 -2.22 16.82
C ARG A 22 24.35 -2.46 17.44
N SER A 23 25.05 -1.42 17.88
CA SER A 23 26.39 -1.52 18.50
C SER A 23 26.30 -1.50 20.03
N ILE A 24 25.68 -2.55 20.58
CA ILE A 24 25.37 -2.62 22.02
C ILE A 24 26.64 -2.50 22.86
N GLY A 25 27.71 -3.23 22.51
CA GLY A 25 28.97 -3.20 23.27
C GLY A 25 29.71 -1.86 23.23
N HIS A 26 29.62 -1.10 22.13
CA HIS A 26 30.25 0.22 22.04
C HIS A 26 29.46 1.28 22.80
N HIS A 27 28.13 1.23 22.73
CA HIS A 27 27.28 2.12 23.53
C HIS A 27 27.43 1.87 25.01
N ALA A 28 27.49 0.60 25.44
CA ALA A 28 27.71 0.25 26.83
C ALA A 28 29.05 0.77 27.36
N LYS A 29 30.12 0.73 26.55
CA LYS A 29 31.42 1.31 26.92
C LYS A 29 31.34 2.82 27.11
N LEU A 30 30.71 3.55 26.18
CA LEU A 30 30.59 5.00 26.27
C LEU A 30 29.68 5.46 27.43
N HIS A 31 28.65 4.69 27.76
CA HIS A 31 27.78 4.99 28.91
C HIS A 31 28.45 4.74 30.26
N ASN A 32 29.48 3.89 30.30
CA ASN A 32 30.20 3.50 31.52
C ASN A 32 31.57 4.17 31.62
N ASP A 33 31.88 5.13 30.76
CA ASP A 33 33.15 5.84 30.73
C ASP A 33 33.06 7.07 31.65
N ASP A 34 33.95 7.14 32.64
CA ASP A 34 33.93 8.18 33.68
C ASP A 34 34.23 9.59 33.13
N ASP A 35 34.91 9.68 31.98
CA ASP A 35 35.24 10.96 31.33
C ASP A 35 34.11 11.48 30.42
N ILE A 36 33.00 10.72 30.30
CA ILE A 36 31.89 11.07 29.41
C ILE A 36 30.67 11.53 30.22
N LEU A 37 30.40 12.84 30.17
CA LEU A 37 29.26 13.44 30.87
C LEU A 37 27.90 13.03 30.32
N HIS A 38 27.76 12.85 29.00
CA HIS A 38 26.49 12.52 28.36
C HIS A 38 26.65 11.82 27.00
N VAL A 39 25.80 10.82 26.75
CA VAL A 39 25.74 10.07 25.49
C VAL A 39 24.28 9.91 25.07
N GLU A 40 23.95 10.27 23.84
CA GLU A 40 22.63 10.07 23.25
C GLU A 40 22.72 9.34 21.91
N GLN A 41 21.97 8.25 21.77
CA GLN A 41 21.88 7.53 20.49
C GLN A 41 20.85 8.18 19.58
N LEU A 42 21.31 8.86 18.53
CA LEU A 42 20.41 9.31 17.46
C LEU A 42 19.99 8.13 16.58
N THR A 43 18.70 7.77 16.64
CA THR A 43 18.11 6.82 15.71
C THR A 43 17.69 7.56 14.44
N GLY A 44 17.98 6.98 13.27
CA GLY A 44 17.59 7.60 12.00
C GLY A 44 16.07 7.75 11.92
N TYR A 45 15.58 8.95 11.60
CA TYR A 45 14.16 9.17 11.37
C TYR A 45 13.67 8.28 10.22
N LYS A 46 12.56 7.56 10.45
CA LYS A 46 11.91 6.79 9.38
C LYS A 46 11.43 7.78 8.32
N ARG A 47 12.01 7.73 7.12
CA ARG A 47 11.60 8.60 6.01
C ARG A 47 10.15 8.28 5.65
N THR A 48 9.24 9.19 5.98
CA THR A 48 7.88 9.23 5.45
C THR A 48 7.75 10.46 4.57
N LYS A 49 7.01 10.34 3.46
CA LYS A 49 6.81 11.46 2.54
C LYS A 49 5.88 12.48 3.22
N ARG A 50 6.39 13.67 3.57
CA ARG A 50 5.56 14.77 4.09
C ARG A 50 4.43 15.09 3.11
N GLY A 51 3.19 15.16 3.61
CA GLY A 51 2.01 15.41 2.78
C GLY A 51 1.46 14.19 2.02
N TYR A 52 1.98 12.99 2.25
CA TYR A 52 1.36 11.78 1.72
C TYR A 52 0.05 11.50 2.46
N ARG A 53 -1.07 11.88 1.84
CA ARG A 53 -2.40 11.41 2.22
C ARG A 53 -2.63 10.04 1.59
N PRO A 54 -2.97 8.99 2.38
CA PRO A 54 -3.39 7.71 1.84
C PRO A 54 -4.47 7.88 0.77
N LEU A 55 -4.42 7.07 -0.28
CA LEU A 55 -5.40 7.13 -1.38
C LEU A 55 -6.84 7.04 -0.85
N ALA A 56 -7.07 6.20 0.16
CA ALA A 56 -8.37 6.04 0.82
C ALA A 56 -8.91 7.35 1.42
N GLU A 57 -8.07 8.13 2.12
CA GLU A 57 -8.47 9.43 2.68
C GLU A 57 -8.72 10.50 1.62
N ARG A 58 -8.04 10.42 0.47
CA ARG A 58 -8.31 11.33 -0.64
C ARG A 58 -9.64 11.00 -1.30
N LEU A 59 -9.92 9.72 -1.50
CA LEU A 59 -11.11 9.24 -2.20
C LEU A 59 -12.38 9.34 -1.36
N SER A 60 -12.30 9.20 -0.03
CA SER A 60 -13.46 9.34 0.87
C SER A 60 -14.12 10.72 0.83
N SER A 61 -13.37 11.77 0.45
CA SER A 61 -13.92 13.12 0.25
C SER A 61 -14.60 13.34 -1.10
N GLN A 62 -14.37 12.44 -2.06
CA GLN A 62 -14.82 12.58 -3.46
C GLN A 62 -15.88 11.56 -3.86
N PHE A 63 -15.92 10.40 -3.22
CA PHE A 63 -16.79 9.29 -3.60
C PHE A 63 -17.53 8.74 -2.39
N ASP A 64 -18.85 8.58 -2.55
CA ASP A 64 -19.69 7.92 -1.56
C ASP A 64 -19.59 6.40 -1.74
N PHE A 65 -18.98 5.73 -0.75
CA PHE A 65 -18.78 4.29 -0.76
C PHE A 65 -19.95 3.52 -0.15
N SER A 66 -21.03 4.19 0.28
CA SER A 66 -22.06 3.56 1.15
C SER A 66 -23.04 2.64 0.42
N SER A 67 -23.11 2.65 -0.92
CA SER A 67 -24.26 2.09 -1.64
C SER A 67 -23.95 0.94 -2.62
N VAL A 68 -22.73 0.40 -2.67
CA VAL A 68 -22.44 -0.66 -3.64
C VAL A 68 -22.74 -2.02 -3.07
N GLN A 69 -23.98 -2.43 -3.35
CA GLN A 69 -24.47 -3.77 -3.16
C GLN A 69 -23.72 -4.71 -4.11
N SER A 70 -23.25 -5.84 -3.58
CA SER A 70 -22.66 -6.89 -4.41
C SER A 70 -23.66 -7.34 -5.49
N PRO A 71 -23.19 -7.79 -6.66
CA PRO A 71 -24.04 -8.23 -7.76
C PRO A 71 -25.05 -9.30 -7.31
N THR A 72 -26.28 -9.23 -7.83
CA THR A 72 -27.36 -10.17 -7.53
C THR A 72 -27.31 -11.44 -8.39
N ASP A 73 -26.30 -11.59 -9.24
CA ASP A 73 -26.13 -12.75 -10.11
C ASP A 73 -25.93 -14.03 -9.27
N PRO A 74 -26.75 -15.09 -9.49
CA PRO A 74 -26.63 -16.35 -8.77
C PRO A 74 -25.24 -17.00 -8.86
N LEU A 75 -24.52 -16.77 -9.96
CA LEU A 75 -23.21 -17.35 -10.23
C LEU A 75 -22.05 -16.47 -9.74
N TYR A 76 -22.31 -15.27 -9.20
CA TYR A 76 -21.27 -14.34 -8.74
C TYR A 76 -20.30 -14.96 -7.72
N ASN A 77 -20.81 -15.78 -6.81
CA ASN A 77 -19.99 -16.44 -5.78
C ASN A 77 -18.92 -17.39 -6.36
N TYR A 78 -19.11 -17.88 -7.58
CA TYR A 78 -18.16 -18.74 -8.27
C TYR A 78 -17.13 -17.95 -9.10
N GLN A 79 -17.33 -16.65 -9.31
CA GLN A 79 -16.47 -15.78 -10.11
C GLN A 79 -15.28 -15.26 -9.28
N TRP A 80 -14.33 -16.16 -8.99
CA TRP A 80 -13.16 -15.87 -8.14
C TRP A 80 -12.31 -14.67 -8.61
N TYR A 81 -12.29 -14.40 -9.92
CA TYR A 81 -11.52 -13.30 -10.50
C TYR A 81 -12.09 -11.92 -10.12
N LEU A 82 -13.39 -11.83 -9.79
CA LEU A 82 -14.01 -10.60 -9.30
C LEU A 82 -13.86 -10.45 -7.78
N LYS A 83 -14.09 -11.55 -7.04
CA LYS A 83 -13.97 -11.61 -5.58
C LYS A 83 -13.48 -12.98 -5.13
N ASN A 84 -12.28 -13.02 -4.57
CA ASN A 84 -11.66 -14.25 -4.10
C ASN A 84 -11.74 -14.35 -2.58
N THR A 85 -12.66 -15.18 -2.09
CA THR A 85 -12.81 -15.53 -0.68
C THR A 85 -12.06 -16.81 -0.29
N GLY A 86 -11.32 -17.41 -1.23
CA GLY A 86 -10.73 -18.74 -1.09
C GLY A 86 -11.69 -19.87 -1.45
N GLN A 87 -12.80 -19.56 -2.14
CA GLN A 87 -13.89 -20.49 -2.44
C GLN A 87 -13.46 -21.75 -3.23
N ALA A 88 -12.36 -21.67 -3.98
CA ALA A 88 -11.81 -22.76 -4.78
C ALA A 88 -10.48 -23.31 -4.21
N GLY A 89 -10.23 -23.14 -2.91
CA GLY A 89 -8.95 -23.54 -2.28
C GLY A 89 -7.76 -22.65 -2.66
N GLY A 90 -8.01 -21.53 -3.34
CA GLY A 90 -7.01 -20.54 -3.69
C GLY A 90 -6.64 -19.60 -2.53
N LYS A 91 -5.63 -18.76 -2.75
CA LYS A 91 -5.26 -17.71 -1.79
C LYS A 91 -6.28 -16.58 -1.82
N ALA A 92 -7.02 -16.39 -0.73
CA ALA A 92 -7.98 -15.30 -0.61
C ALA A 92 -7.35 -13.93 -0.92
N ARG A 93 -8.17 -13.02 -1.48
CA ARG A 93 -7.79 -11.67 -1.95
C ARG A 93 -6.86 -11.63 -3.16
N LEU A 94 -6.55 -12.77 -3.77
CA LEU A 94 -5.91 -12.80 -5.08
C LEU A 94 -7.00 -12.69 -6.16
N ASP A 95 -7.50 -11.48 -6.35
CA ASP A 95 -8.54 -11.10 -7.31
C ASP A 95 -8.22 -9.74 -7.95
N LEU A 96 -9.06 -9.30 -8.89
CA LEU A 96 -8.93 -8.00 -9.56
C LEU A 96 -9.33 -6.81 -8.65
N ASN A 97 -9.87 -7.06 -7.46
CA ASN A 97 -10.35 -6.06 -6.50
C ASN A 97 -11.33 -5.04 -7.13
N VAL A 98 -12.20 -5.53 -8.03
CA VAL A 98 -13.17 -4.72 -8.79
C VAL A 98 -14.30 -4.17 -7.92
N GLU A 99 -14.65 -4.80 -6.80
CA GLU A 99 -15.70 -4.31 -5.90
C GLU A 99 -15.42 -2.88 -5.43
N LYS A 100 -14.14 -2.50 -5.24
CA LYS A 100 -13.77 -1.13 -4.90
C LYS A 100 -13.98 -0.15 -6.05
N ALA A 101 -13.77 -0.58 -7.30
CA ALA A 101 -14.03 0.26 -8.46
C ALA A 101 -15.53 0.48 -8.66
N TRP A 102 -16.34 -0.56 -8.46
CA TRP A 102 -17.79 -0.44 -8.45
C TRP A 102 -18.25 0.47 -7.32
N ALA A 103 -17.67 0.35 -6.12
CA ALA A 103 -17.91 1.24 -4.98
C ALA A 103 -17.65 2.73 -5.28
N LEU A 104 -16.80 3.02 -6.25
CA LEU A 104 -16.51 4.38 -6.75
C LEU A 104 -17.44 4.79 -7.91
N GLY A 105 -18.36 3.95 -8.34
CA GLY A 105 -19.26 4.16 -9.48
C GLY A 105 -18.69 3.78 -10.84
N PHE A 106 -17.48 3.21 -10.90
CA PHE A 106 -16.85 2.82 -12.17
C PHE A 106 -17.32 1.44 -12.62
N THR A 107 -18.27 1.40 -13.57
CA THR A 107 -18.86 0.14 -14.09
C THR A 107 -18.48 -0.17 -15.53
N GLY A 108 -17.85 0.77 -16.25
CA GLY A 108 -17.63 0.67 -17.70
C GLY A 108 -18.77 1.20 -18.56
N LYS A 109 -19.80 1.82 -17.95
CA LYS A 109 -20.87 2.50 -18.70
C LYS A 109 -20.28 3.55 -19.66
N ASN A 110 -20.77 3.58 -20.90
CA ASN A 110 -20.28 4.42 -22.01
C ASN A 110 -18.87 4.07 -22.53
N ILE A 111 -18.35 2.88 -22.22
CA ILE A 111 -17.15 2.34 -22.85
C ILE A 111 -17.55 1.29 -23.88
N THR A 112 -17.06 1.43 -25.10
CA THR A 112 -17.24 0.43 -26.17
C THR A 112 -16.01 -0.47 -26.24
N THR A 113 -16.22 -1.77 -26.12
CA THR A 113 -15.16 -2.79 -26.19
C THR A 113 -15.37 -3.64 -27.44
N ALA A 114 -14.35 -3.76 -28.29
CA ALA A 114 -14.37 -4.65 -29.44
C ALA A 114 -13.68 -5.97 -29.11
N ILE A 115 -14.33 -7.09 -29.42
CA ILE A 115 -13.80 -8.45 -29.23
C ILE A 115 -13.59 -9.04 -30.62
N MET A 116 -12.33 -9.30 -30.99
CA MET A 116 -11.97 -9.97 -32.25
C MET A 116 -11.77 -11.45 -31.98
N ASP A 117 -12.83 -12.23 -32.15
CA ASP A 117 -12.88 -13.69 -31.93
C ASP A 117 -13.73 -14.37 -33.01
N ASP A 118 -14.09 -15.64 -32.84
CA ASP A 118 -14.96 -16.42 -33.72
C ASP A 118 -16.42 -15.90 -33.80
N GLY A 119 -16.86 -15.14 -32.81
CA GLY A 119 -18.13 -14.44 -32.78
C GLY A 119 -18.58 -14.11 -31.35
N VAL A 120 -19.74 -13.46 -31.23
CA VAL A 120 -20.41 -13.26 -29.93
C VAL A 120 -21.89 -13.48 -30.10
N ASP A 121 -22.49 -14.26 -29.19
CA ASP A 121 -23.94 -14.42 -29.14
C ASP A 121 -24.59 -13.16 -28.56
N TYR A 122 -24.90 -12.21 -29.44
CA TYR A 122 -25.54 -10.95 -29.08
C TYR A 122 -26.99 -11.12 -28.58
N MET A 123 -27.61 -12.31 -28.74
CA MET A 123 -28.96 -12.58 -28.22
C MET A 123 -28.96 -13.21 -26.82
N HIS A 124 -27.78 -13.55 -26.28
CA HIS A 124 -27.68 -14.16 -24.95
C HIS A 124 -28.31 -13.25 -23.87
N PRO A 125 -29.13 -13.76 -22.93
CA PRO A 125 -29.82 -12.96 -21.92
C PRO A 125 -28.93 -12.00 -21.12
N ASP A 126 -27.69 -12.41 -20.82
CA ASP A 126 -26.71 -11.61 -20.05
C ASP A 126 -25.90 -10.63 -20.91
N ILE A 127 -25.94 -10.74 -22.25
CA ILE A 127 -25.15 -9.91 -23.16
C ILE A 127 -26.02 -8.91 -23.92
N LYS A 128 -27.24 -9.30 -24.32
CA LYS A 128 -28.12 -8.55 -25.23
C LYS A 128 -28.38 -7.09 -24.86
N ASN A 129 -28.34 -6.75 -23.56
CA ASN A 129 -28.57 -5.38 -23.09
C ASN A 129 -27.31 -4.50 -23.16
N ASN A 130 -26.15 -5.10 -23.43
CA ASN A 130 -24.82 -4.47 -23.47
C ASN A 130 -24.10 -4.64 -24.82
N PHE A 131 -24.81 -5.13 -25.86
CA PHE A 131 -24.31 -5.25 -27.24
C PHE A 131 -24.79 -4.06 -28.08
#